data_AF-A0A7J4FAL9-F1
#
_entry.id   AF-A0A7J4FAL9-F1
#
_cell.length_a   1.000
_cell.length_b   1.000
_cell.length_c   1.000
_cell.angle_alpha   90.00
_cell.angle_beta   90.00
_cell.angle_gamma   90.00
#
_symmetry.space_group_name_H-M   'P 1'
#
loop_
_entity.id
_entity.type
_entity.pdbx_description
1 polymer ?
#
loop_
_entity_poly.entity_id
_entity_poly.type
_entity_poly.pdbx_seq_one_letter_code
_entity_poly.pdbx_strand_id
1 'polypeptide(L)'
;MAWAAQNLDPSLRERAAELINRFIRLMFFDQDPERPNTFEHYNPFTGHPCTYRGIDDYQHSWVIDLIIKYVVGLQPQEEDAIVLDPLPFNLEHFTLDGVLYKNHEVRVTWRAKKIDEEPLGYRLYVDGKLVAARPRLGRLVYKLQE
;
A
#
# COMPACT_ATOMS: atom_id res chain seq x y z
N MET A 1 -8.09 -11.52 3.62
CA MET A 1 -7.59 -11.14 4.97
C MET A 1 -7.58 -9.63 5.17
N ALA A 2 -6.91 -8.83 4.33
CA ALA A 2 -6.84 -7.37 4.50
C ALA A 2 -8.20 -6.66 4.55
N TRP A 3 -9.12 -6.99 3.63
CA TRP A 3 -10.50 -6.47 3.66
C TRP A 3 -11.22 -6.81 4.98
N ALA A 4 -11.12 -8.05 5.44
CA ALA A 4 -11.73 -8.47 6.71
C ALA A 4 -11.11 -7.72 7.90
N ALA A 5 -9.80 -7.47 7.86
CA ALA A 5 -9.10 -6.71 8.90
C ALA A 5 -9.54 -5.24 8.98
N GLN A 6 -10.01 -4.66 7.87
CA GLN A 6 -10.52 -3.28 7.86
C GLN A 6 -12.01 -3.21 8.22
N ASN A 7 -12.81 -4.20 7.80
CA ASN A 7 -14.27 -4.08 7.80
C ASN A 7 -14.98 -4.97 8.82
N LEU A 8 -14.35 -6.06 9.28
CA LEU A 8 -14.99 -7.05 10.14
C LEU A 8 -14.28 -7.20 11.49
N ASP A 9 -12.94 -7.32 11.49
CA ASP A 9 -12.16 -7.59 12.68
C ASP A 9 -10.83 -6.80 12.69
N PRO A 10 -10.80 -5.63 13.35
CA PRO A 10 -9.60 -4.82 13.48
C PRO A 10 -8.40 -5.52 14.14
N SER A 11 -8.62 -6.59 14.91
CA SER A 11 -7.52 -7.35 15.54
C SER A 11 -6.62 -8.04 14.51
N LEU A 12 -7.11 -8.24 13.28
CA LEU A 12 -6.37 -8.86 12.18
C LEU A 12 -5.45 -7.89 11.43
N ARG A 13 -5.48 -6.58 11.71
CA ARG A 13 -4.75 -5.57 10.92
C ARG A 13 -3.24 -5.79 10.92
N GLU A 14 -2.65 -6.09 12.07
CA GLU A 14 -1.22 -6.39 12.21
C GLU A 14 -0.84 -7.64 11.38
N ARG A 15 -1.63 -8.71 11.51
CA ARG A 15 -1.40 -9.96 10.77
C ARG A 15 -1.58 -9.78 9.26
N ALA A 16 -2.52 -8.95 8.83
CA ALA A 16 -2.73 -8.64 7.43
C ALA A 16 -1.55 -7.84 6.85
N ALA A 17 -1.04 -6.85 7.59
CA ALA A 17 0.16 -6.10 7.21
C ALA A 17 1.38 -7.03 7.11
N GLU A 18 1.58 -7.90 8.11
CA GLU A 18 2.65 -8.90 8.13
C GLU A 18 2.60 -9.82 6.91
N LEU A 19 1.42 -10.35 6.57
CA LEU A 19 1.24 -11.24 5.43
C LEU A 19 1.57 -10.54 4.10
N ILE A 20 1.09 -9.31 3.90
CA ILE A 20 1.38 -8.54 2.68
C ILE A 20 2.88 -8.23 2.60
N ASN A 21 3.51 -7.86 3.71
CA ASN A 21 4.95 -7.58 3.75
C ASN A 21 5.77 -8.83 3.41
N ARG A 22 5.39 -10.00 3.92
CA ARG A 22 6.01 -11.28 3.55
C ARG A 22 5.82 -11.59 2.08
N PHE A 23 4.61 -11.39 1.55
CA PHE A 23 4.32 -11.59 0.13
C PHE A 23 5.20 -10.71 -0.77
N ILE A 24 5.35 -9.41 -0.45
CA ILE A 24 6.23 -8.50 -1.18
C ILE A 24 7.68 -8.99 -1.13
N ARG A 25 8.16 -9.48 0.02
CA ARG A 25 9.52 -10.03 0.16
C ARG A 25 9.79 -11.28 -0.66
N LEU A 26 8.76 -12.06 -1.00
CA LEU A 26 8.91 -13.20 -1.91
C LEU A 26 9.19 -12.76 -3.36
N MET A 27 8.90 -11.52 -3.72
CA MET A 27 9.15 -10.97 -5.05
C MET A 27 10.61 -10.55 -5.27
N PHE A 28 11.52 -11.07 -4.47
CA PHE A 28 12.94 -10.82 -4.52
C PHE A 28 13.65 -12.17 -4.44
N PHE A 29 14.47 -12.47 -5.44
CA PHE A 29 15.18 -13.73 -5.51
C PHE A 29 16.12 -13.87 -4.32
N ASP A 30 16.06 -14.99 -3.60
CA ASP A 30 16.79 -15.21 -2.34
C ASP A 30 16.60 -14.08 -1.30
N GLN A 31 15.47 -13.37 -1.36
CA GLN A 31 15.16 -12.19 -0.55
C GLN A 31 16.13 -11.02 -0.73
N ASP A 32 16.87 -10.99 -1.84
CA ASP A 32 17.79 -9.92 -2.20
C ASP A 32 17.01 -8.76 -2.87
N PRO A 33 16.91 -7.58 -2.22
CA PRO A 33 16.18 -6.43 -2.77
C PRO A 33 16.73 -5.92 -4.12
N GLU A 34 17.98 -6.24 -4.44
CA GLU A 34 18.61 -5.87 -5.73
C GLU A 34 18.21 -6.82 -6.87
N ARG A 35 17.50 -7.91 -6.55
CA ARG A 35 17.08 -8.95 -7.51
C ARG A 35 15.56 -9.14 -7.51
N PRO A 36 14.78 -8.11 -7.90
CA PRO A 36 13.33 -8.24 -8.01
C PRO A 36 12.99 -9.29 -9.07
N ASN A 37 12.06 -10.19 -8.74
CA ASN A 37 11.52 -11.16 -9.68
C ASN A 37 10.21 -11.74 -9.14
N THR A 38 9.27 -12.07 -10.01
CA THR A 38 8.02 -12.74 -9.64
C THR A 38 7.96 -14.14 -10.24
N PHE A 39 7.56 -15.10 -9.42
CA PHE A 39 7.40 -16.50 -9.81
C PHE A 39 5.94 -16.94 -9.66
N GLU A 40 5.54 -17.98 -10.38
CA GLU A 40 4.19 -18.53 -10.34
C GLU A 40 3.77 -18.97 -8.93
N HIS A 41 4.69 -19.61 -8.19
CA HIS A 41 4.46 -20.00 -6.80
C HIS A 41 5.78 -20.14 -6.03
N TYR A 42 5.65 -20.15 -4.70
CA TYR A 42 6.76 -20.22 -3.76
C TYR A 42 6.52 -21.35 -2.76
N ASN A 43 7.60 -21.97 -2.26
CA ASN A 43 7.50 -22.95 -1.19
C ASN A 43 6.94 -22.26 0.09
N PRO A 44 5.92 -22.82 0.75
CA PRO A 44 5.25 -22.17 1.87
C PRO A 44 6.09 -22.12 3.16
N PHE A 45 7.13 -22.95 3.28
CA PHE A 45 7.99 -23.00 4.46
C PHE A 45 9.30 -22.24 4.26
N THR A 46 9.90 -22.34 3.07
CA THR A 46 11.22 -21.75 2.78
C THR A 46 11.14 -20.46 1.99
N GLY A 47 10.02 -20.17 1.33
CA GLY A 47 9.91 -19.05 0.39
C GLY A 47 10.67 -19.26 -0.91
N HIS A 48 11.27 -20.43 -1.14
CA HIS A 48 12.04 -20.69 -2.36
C HIS A 48 11.12 -20.65 -3.59
N PRO A 49 11.47 -19.89 -4.64
CA PRO A 49 10.64 -19.81 -5.83
C PRO A 49 10.66 -21.08 -6.67
N CYS A 50 9.67 -21.25 -7.54
CA CYS A 50 9.60 -22.36 -8.50
C CYS A 50 10.60 -22.22 -9.67
N THR A 51 11.89 -22.03 -9.36
CA THR A 51 12.98 -21.77 -10.31
C THR A 51 13.12 -22.83 -11.39
N TYR A 52 12.76 -24.08 -11.09
CA TYR A 52 12.81 -25.21 -12.02
C TYR A 52 11.95 -25.02 -13.29
N ARG A 53 10.96 -24.10 -13.27
CA ARG A 53 10.17 -23.76 -14.46
C ARG A 53 10.90 -22.83 -15.43
N GLY A 54 11.93 -22.11 -14.96
CA GLY A 54 12.70 -21.17 -15.78
C GLY A 54 11.89 -19.97 -16.30
N ILE A 55 10.85 -19.57 -15.57
CA ILE A 55 9.99 -18.43 -15.92
C ILE A 55 10.22 -17.32 -14.89
N ASP A 56 10.74 -16.20 -15.38
CA ASP A 56 10.89 -14.95 -14.63
C ASP A 56 9.74 -14.00 -14.96
N ASP A 57 9.54 -12.99 -14.10
CA ASP A 57 8.55 -11.92 -14.25
C ASP A 57 7.11 -12.44 -14.46
N TYR A 58 6.76 -13.52 -13.76
CA TYR A 58 5.45 -14.15 -13.85
C TYR A 58 4.35 -13.31 -13.20
N GLN A 59 3.64 -12.53 -14.04
CA GLN A 59 2.65 -11.58 -13.59
C GLN A 59 1.24 -12.18 -13.47
N HIS A 60 1.02 -12.98 -12.42
CA HIS A 60 -0.31 -13.46 -12.01
C HIS A 60 -0.68 -13.02 -10.59
N SER A 61 -0.26 -11.81 -10.23
CA SER A 61 -0.46 -11.21 -8.91
C SER A 61 -0.71 -9.70 -8.97
N TRP A 62 -1.18 -9.13 -7.87
CA TRP A 62 -1.68 -7.75 -7.80
C TRP A 62 -0.93 -6.92 -6.75
N VAL A 63 0.41 -6.97 -6.75
CA VAL A 63 1.23 -6.32 -5.69
C VAL A 63 1.02 -4.80 -5.59
N ILE A 64 0.90 -4.12 -6.73
CA ILE A 64 0.68 -2.67 -6.78
C ILE A 64 -0.68 -2.30 -6.15
N ASP A 65 -1.74 -3.09 -6.42
CA ASP A 65 -3.06 -2.91 -5.79
C ASP A 65 -2.96 -3.04 -4.26
N LEU A 66 -2.20 -4.02 -3.76
CA LEU A 66 -1.99 -4.20 -2.32
C LEU A 66 -1.24 -3.02 -1.69
N ILE A 67 -0.21 -2.49 -2.36
CA ILE A 67 0.55 -1.33 -1.89
C ILE A 67 -0.35 -0.11 -1.82
N ILE A 68 -1.06 0.21 -2.91
CA ILE A 68 -1.94 1.39 -2.97
C ILE A 68 -3.06 1.28 -1.93
N LYS A 69 -3.76 0.15 -1.85
CA LYS A 69 -4.90 0.00 -0.93
C LYS A 69 -4.49 -0.12 0.51
N TYR A 70 -3.46 -0.88 0.84
CA TYR A 70 -3.22 -1.26 2.23
C TYR A 70 -1.97 -0.64 2.84
N VAL A 71 -0.93 -0.37 2.06
CA VAL A 71 0.25 0.37 2.57
C VAL A 71 -0.09 1.86 2.61
N VAL A 72 -0.49 2.41 1.47
CA VAL A 72 -0.87 3.83 1.39
C VAL A 72 -2.25 4.07 1.97
N GLY A 73 -3.19 3.14 1.77
CA GLY A 73 -4.53 3.21 2.37
C GLY A 73 -5.66 3.55 1.40
N LEU A 74 -5.41 3.83 0.13
CA LEU A 74 -6.44 4.34 -0.79
C LEU A 74 -7.48 3.25 -1.12
N GLN A 75 -8.70 3.40 -0.59
CA GLN A 75 -9.81 2.47 -0.78
C GLN A 75 -10.78 3.00 -1.84
N PRO A 76 -10.94 2.33 -2.99
CA PRO A 76 -11.96 2.69 -3.97
C PRO A 76 -13.35 2.72 -3.34
N GLN A 77 -14.07 3.83 -3.52
CA GLN A 77 -15.45 4.03 -3.11
C GLN A 77 -16.39 4.10 -4.31
N GLU A 78 -17.65 3.71 -4.09
CA GLU A 78 -18.75 3.93 -5.04
C GLU A 78 -19.13 5.41 -5.07
N GLU A 79 -19.37 6.02 -3.91
CA GLU A 79 -19.63 7.46 -3.75
C GLU A 79 -18.42 8.31 -4.17
N ASP A 80 -18.67 9.59 -4.44
CA ASP A 80 -17.62 10.58 -4.76
C ASP A 80 -16.88 11.01 -3.48
N ALA A 81 -16.09 10.07 -2.98
CA ALA A 81 -15.26 10.24 -1.80
C ALA A 81 -13.92 9.53 -1.98
N ILE A 82 -12.89 10.12 -1.37
CA ILE A 82 -11.60 9.48 -1.15
C ILE A 82 -11.59 8.94 0.28
N VAL A 83 -11.39 7.64 0.41
CA VAL A 83 -11.16 6.98 1.70
C VAL A 83 -9.72 6.49 1.74
N LEU A 84 -9.02 6.89 2.78
CA LEU A 84 -7.71 6.42 3.13
C LEU A 84 -7.83 5.58 4.42
N ASP A 85 -7.40 4.32 4.42
CA ASP A 85 -7.33 3.46 5.61
C ASP A 85 -6.10 2.53 5.57
N PRO A 86 -4.90 3.03 5.87
CA PRO A 86 -3.66 2.25 5.82
C PRO A 86 -3.59 1.19 6.93
N LEU A 87 -3.06 0.00 6.61
CA LEU A 87 -2.70 -1.02 7.58
C LEU A 87 -1.35 -0.66 8.26
N PRO A 88 -1.08 -1.20 9.47
CA PRO A 88 0.10 -0.81 10.26
C PRO A 88 1.40 -1.50 9.77
N PHE A 89 1.94 -1.04 8.63
CA PHE A 89 3.23 -1.53 8.13
C PHE A 89 4.45 -0.98 8.87
N ASN A 90 4.26 -0.03 9.81
CA ASN A 90 5.32 0.64 10.57
C ASN A 90 6.38 1.33 9.69
N LEU A 91 5.99 1.81 8.49
CA LEU A 91 6.86 2.64 7.65
C LEU A 91 7.04 4.04 8.26
N GLU A 92 8.26 4.56 8.20
CA GLU A 92 8.55 5.92 8.66
C GLU A 92 8.09 6.99 7.66
N HIS A 93 8.04 6.65 6.37
CA HIS A 93 7.62 7.56 5.32
C HIS A 93 7.16 6.82 4.06
N PHE A 94 6.33 7.47 3.25
CA PHE A 94 6.04 7.11 1.86
C PHE A 94 5.45 8.30 1.11
N THR A 95 5.47 8.23 -0.22
CA THR A 95 4.76 9.13 -1.11
C THR A 95 4.08 8.30 -2.20
N LEU A 96 2.78 8.48 -2.38
CA LEU A 96 2.03 8.05 -3.54
C LEU A 96 1.67 9.30 -4.33
N ASP A 97 1.96 9.31 -5.62
CA ASP A 97 1.79 10.48 -6.48
C ASP A 97 1.26 10.10 -7.86
N GLY A 98 0.61 11.04 -8.54
CA GLY A 98 0.10 10.85 -9.91
C GLY A 98 -1.05 9.84 -10.04
N VAL A 99 -1.84 9.60 -8.98
CA VAL A 99 -2.97 8.66 -9.05
C VAL A 99 -4.19 9.37 -9.61
N LEU A 100 -4.68 8.95 -10.77
CA LEU A 100 -5.97 9.39 -11.29
C LEU A 100 -7.10 8.62 -10.63
N TYR A 101 -7.93 9.32 -9.85
CA TYR A 101 -9.09 8.75 -9.17
C TYR A 101 -10.31 9.64 -9.37
N LYS A 102 -11.36 9.09 -10.01
CA LYS A 102 -12.62 9.80 -10.31
C LYS A 102 -12.37 11.19 -10.93
N ASN A 103 -11.53 11.26 -11.97
CA ASN A 103 -11.11 12.49 -12.69
C ASN A 103 -10.28 13.51 -11.90
N HIS A 104 -9.82 13.17 -10.70
CA HIS A 104 -8.89 14.00 -9.93
C HIS A 104 -7.50 13.38 -9.85
N GLU A 105 -6.48 14.22 -9.77
CA GLU A 105 -5.13 13.80 -9.43
C GLU A 105 -4.97 13.72 -7.91
N VAL A 106 -4.68 12.53 -7.40
CA VAL A 106 -4.56 12.23 -5.98
C VAL A 106 -3.09 11.98 -5.62
N ARG A 107 -2.64 12.66 -4.57
CA ARG A 107 -1.33 12.46 -3.96
C ARG A 107 -1.47 12.25 -2.45
N VAL A 108 -0.75 11.28 -1.91
CA VAL A 108 -0.78 10.94 -0.49
C VAL A 108 0.64 10.88 0.06
N THR A 109 0.91 11.61 1.13
CA THR A 109 2.23 11.61 1.77
C THR A 109 2.14 11.19 3.23
N TRP A 110 3.17 10.49 3.71
CA TRP A 110 3.36 10.16 5.12
C TRP A 110 4.79 10.47 5.53
N ARG A 111 4.93 11.20 6.65
CA ARG A 111 6.22 11.45 7.32
C ARG A 111 6.04 11.34 8.84
N ALA A 112 6.61 10.30 9.45
CA ALA A 112 6.63 10.12 10.90
C ALA A 112 7.57 11.11 11.61
N LYS A 113 8.64 11.52 10.91
CA LYS A 113 9.65 12.50 11.35
C LYS A 113 10.12 13.32 10.13
N LYS A 114 10.79 14.46 10.38
CA LYS A 114 11.23 15.37 9.31
C LYS A 114 12.49 14.78 8.69
N ILE A 115 12.41 14.33 7.44
CA ILE A 115 13.51 13.69 6.71
C ILE A 115 13.86 14.41 5.39
N ASP A 116 12.94 15.21 4.87
CA ASP A 116 13.00 15.91 3.59
C ASP A 116 12.12 17.18 3.66
N GLU A 117 11.91 17.85 2.53
CA GLU A 117 11.08 19.07 2.45
C GLU A 117 9.59 18.78 2.68
N GLU A 118 9.14 17.53 2.52
CA GLU A 118 7.75 17.14 2.75
C GLU A 118 7.29 17.46 4.17
N PRO A 119 6.06 17.96 4.36
CA PRO A 119 5.52 18.23 5.68
C PRO A 119 5.29 16.95 6.51
N LEU A 120 5.36 17.09 7.84
CA LEU A 120 5.04 16.00 8.76
C LEU A 120 3.57 15.55 8.66
N GLY A 121 3.34 14.29 9.01
CA GLY A 121 2.03 13.68 9.13
C GLY A 121 1.57 12.95 7.88
N TYR A 122 0.33 12.46 7.92
CA TYR A 122 -0.36 11.74 6.86
C TYR A 122 -1.29 12.69 6.12
N ARG A 123 -1.06 12.93 4.84
CA ARG A 123 -1.67 14.03 4.09
C ARG A 123 -2.25 13.56 2.78
N LEU A 124 -3.40 14.11 2.43
CA LEU A 124 -4.11 13.89 1.18
C LEU A 124 -4.16 15.20 0.40
N TYR A 125 -3.72 15.13 -0.85
CA TYR A 125 -3.79 16.19 -1.82
C TYR A 125 -4.67 15.75 -2.99
N VAL A 126 -5.48 16.69 -3.49
CA VAL A 126 -6.35 16.51 -4.65
C VAL A 126 -6.14 17.71 -5.57
N ASP A 127 -5.79 17.46 -6.83
CA ASP A 127 -5.47 18.47 -7.84
C ASP A 127 -4.44 19.50 -7.33
N GLY A 128 -3.38 18.98 -6.69
CA GLY A 128 -2.30 19.77 -6.09
C GLY A 128 -2.63 20.51 -4.79
N LYS A 129 -3.89 20.46 -4.31
CA LYS A 129 -4.31 21.15 -3.08
C LYS A 129 -4.35 20.19 -1.90
N LEU A 130 -3.82 20.60 -0.75
CA LEU A 130 -3.98 19.84 0.50
C LEU A 130 -5.43 19.91 0.96
N VAL A 131 -6.12 18.77 0.99
CA VAL A 131 -7.55 18.70 1.35
C VAL A 131 -7.80 18.05 2.71
N ALA A 132 -6.87 17.23 3.20
CA ALA A 132 -6.97 16.62 4.52
C ALA A 132 -5.59 16.22 5.07
N ALA A 133 -5.45 16.22 6.39
CA ALA A 133 -4.22 15.83 7.07
C ALA A 133 -4.48 15.20 8.45
N ARG A 134 -3.61 14.31 8.88
CA ARG A 134 -3.57 13.73 10.23
C ARG A 134 -2.13 13.71 10.76
N PRO A 135 -1.92 13.87 12.07
CA PRO A 135 -0.57 13.75 12.66
C PRO A 135 -0.06 12.30 12.71
N ARG A 136 -0.96 11.30 12.59
CA ARG A 136 -0.65 9.87 12.64
C ARG A 136 -1.39 9.13 11.54
N LEU A 137 -0.84 8.00 11.09
CA LEU A 137 -1.51 7.09 10.16
C LEU A 137 -2.86 6.61 10.72
N GLY A 138 -3.79 6.38 9.81
CA GLY A 138 -5.08 5.76 10.07
C GLY A 138 -6.17 6.34 9.19
N ARG A 139 -7.41 5.88 9.40
CA ARG A 139 -8.55 6.23 8.56
C ARG A 139 -8.77 7.74 8.38
N LEU A 140 -8.93 8.19 7.14
CA LEU A 140 -9.25 9.56 6.72
C LEU A 140 -10.29 9.47 5.59
N VAL A 141 -11.27 10.37 5.59
CA VAL A 141 -12.32 10.43 4.57
C VAL A 141 -12.43 11.86 4.08
N TYR A 142 -12.47 12.04 2.76
CA TYR A 142 -12.69 13.31 2.09
C TYR A 142 -13.79 13.13 1.05
N LYS A 143 -14.80 14.01 1.06
CA LYS A 143 -15.80 14.04 -0.01
C LYS A 143 -15.26 14.86 -1.17
N LEU A 144 -15.27 14.29 -2.37
CA LEU A 144 -14.98 15.04 -3.58
C LEU A 144 -16.11 16.07 -3.76
N GLN A 145 -15.74 17.29 -4.10
CA GLN A 145 -16.68 18.33 -4.51
C GLN A 145 -16.75 18.27 -6.03
N GLU A 146 -17.94 18.41 -6.60
CA GLU A 146 -18.13 18.58 -8.05
C GLU A 146 -17.32 19.77 -8.61
#